data_AF-A0A366ICD1-F1
#
_entry.id   AF-A0A366ICD1-F1
#
_cell.length_a   1.000
_cell.length_b   1.000
_cell.length_c   1.000
_cell.angle_alpha   90.00
_cell.angle_beta   90.00
_cell.angle_gamma   90.00
#
_symmetry.space_group_name_H-M   'P 1'
#
loop_
_entity.id
_entity.type
_entity.pdbx_description
1 polymer ?
#
loop_
_entity_poly.entity_id
_entity_poly.type
_entity_poly.pdbx_seq_one_letter_code
_entity_poly.pdbx_strand_id
1 'polypeptide(L)' 'YHRLDAAERALGEVEGRERKKIATREGMLAEARALACSDAGGSPTA' A
#
# COMPACT_ATOMS: atom_id res chain seq x y z
N TYR A 1 7.18 -6.92 -3.17
CA TYR A 1 8.04 -5.72 -3.05
C TYR A 1 7.52 -4.48 -3.80
N HIS A 2 6.80 -4.59 -4.94
CA HIS A 2 6.35 -3.42 -5.70
C HIS A 2 5.21 -2.59 -5.09
N ARG A 3 4.27 -3.21 -4.37
CA ARG A 3 3.06 -2.53 -3.89
C ARG A 3 3.31 -1.60 -2.68
N LEU A 4 4.24 -1.96 -1.80
CA LEU A 4 4.68 -1.08 -0.72
C LEU A 4 5.41 0.15 -1.28
N ASP A 5 6.27 -0.03 -2.30
CA ASP A 5 6.94 1.08 -2.98
C ASP A 5 5.94 2.04 -3.64
N ALA A 6 4.86 1.53 -4.23
CA ALA A 6 3.78 2.36 -4.78
C ALA A 6 3.06 3.18 -3.70
N ALA A 7 2.76 2.58 -2.54
CA ALA A 7 2.17 3.30 -1.41
C ALA A 7 3.13 4.39 -0.86
N GLU A 8 4.42 4.08 -0.75
CA GLU A 8 5.44 5.06 -0.34
C GLU A 8 5.56 6.23 -1.31
N ARG A 9 5.47 5.98 -2.63
CA ARG A 9 5.46 7.02 -3.65
C ARG A 9 4.21 7.89 -3.56
N ALA A 10 3.02 7.29 -3.46
CA ALA A 10 1.76 8.03 -3.32
C ALA A 10 1.75 8.96 -2.08
N LEU A 11 2.30 8.50 -0.95
CA LEU A 11 2.48 9.34 0.23
C LEU A 11 3.51 10.46 0.02
N GLY A 12 4.56 10.20 -0.76
CA GLY A 12 5.56 11.20 -1.12
C GLY A 12 5.01 12.31 -2.01
N GLU A 13 4.18 11.96 -3.00
CA GLU A 13 3.59 12.90 -3.96
C GLU A 13 2.79 14.01 -3.27
N VAL A 14 2.01 13.67 -2.24
CA VAL A 14 1.24 14.65 -1.42
C VAL A 14 2.16 15.69 -0.76
N GLU A 15 3.39 15.30 -0.42
CA GLU A 15 4.39 16.19 0.17
C GLU A 15 5.37 16.79 -0.85
N GLY A 16 5.18 16.54 -2.15
CA GLY A 16 6.12 16.96 -3.20
C GLY A 16 7.47 16.23 -3.15
N ARG A 17 7.49 15.03 -2.59
CA ARG A 17 8.69 14.17 -2.45
C ARG A 17 8.58 12.94 -3.35
N GLU A 18 9.71 12.39 -3.77
CA GLU A 18 9.74 11.18 -4.61
C GLU A 18 9.06 9.97 -3.92
N ARG A 19 9.27 9.84 -2.60
CA ARG A 19 8.70 8.77 -1.77
C ARG A 19 8.76 9.14 -0.30
N LYS A 20 7.82 8.62 0.48
CA LYS A 20 7.82 8.67 1.93
C LYS A 20 7.79 7.25 2.49
N LYS A 21 8.86 6.87 3.18
CA LYS A 21 9.04 5.50 3.67
C LYS A 21 8.05 5.16 4.78
N ILE A 22 7.41 3.99 4.70
CA ILE A 22 6.58 3.47 5.78
C ILE A 22 7.48 2.60 6.67
N ALA A 23 8.12 3.24 7.65
CA ALA A 23 9.13 2.59 8.49
C ALA A 23 8.55 1.85 9.71
N THR A 24 7.26 2.04 10.01
CA THR A 24 6.62 1.42 11.18
C THR A 24 6.00 0.07 10.80
N ARG A 25 6.13 -0.92 11.70
CA ARG A 25 5.49 -2.24 11.55
C ARG A 25 3.98 -2.11 11.36
N GLU A 26 3.36 -1.21 12.12
CA GLU A 26 1.92 -0.96 12.02
C GLU A 26 1.51 -0.39 10.67
N GLY A 27 2.30 0.55 10.12
CA GLY A 27 2.08 1.09 8.79
C GLY A 27 2.21 0.01 7.71
N MET A 28 3.26 -0.83 7.78
CA MET A 28 3.42 -1.94 6.84
C MET A 28 2.25 -2.93 6.91
N LEU A 29 1.75 -3.24 8.12
CA LEU A 29 0.59 -4.11 8.30
C LEU A 29 -0.71 -3.47 7.80
N ALA A 30 -0.86 -2.14 7.94
CA ALA A 30 -2.02 -1.43 7.40
C ALA A 30 -2.05 -1.50 5.87
N GLU A 31 -0.93 -1.25 5.20
CA GLU A 31 -0.82 -1.40 3.74
C GLU A 31 -1.06 -2.84 3.29
N ALA A 32 -0.53 -3.83 4.01
CA ALA A 32 -0.78 -5.24 3.71
C ALA A 32 -2.26 -5.61 3.83
N ARG A 33 -2.98 -5.06 4.82
CA ARG A 33 -4.43 -5.28 4.98
C ARG A 33 -5.25 -4.57 3.91
N ALA A 34 -4.93 -3.31 3.62
CA ALA A 34 -5.58 -2.56 2.55
C ALA A 34 -5.47 -3.33 1.23
N LEU A 35 -4.29 -3.91 0.98
CA LEU A 35 -4.07 -4.71 -0.20
C LEU A 35 -4.89 -6.01 -0.23
N ALA A 36 -4.96 -6.74 0.88
CA ALA A 36 -5.76 -7.95 0.98
C ALA A 36 -7.26 -7.65 0.75
N CYS A 37 -7.75 -6.50 1.19
CA CYS A 37 -9.13 -6.06 0.92
C CYS A 37 -9.35 -5.66 -0.55
N SER A 38 -8.35 -5.07 -1.22
CA SER A 38 -8.45 -4.74 -2.65
C SER A 38 -8.49 -5.99 -3.54
N ASP A 39 -7.78 -7.06 -3.17
CA ASP A 39 -7.80 -8.33 -3.92
C ASP A 39 -9.08 -9.16 -3.62
N ALA A 40 -9.81 -8.88 -2.53
CA ALA A 40 -11.07 -9.55 -2.17
C ALA A 40 -12.27 -9.19 -3.08
N GLY A 41 -12.09 -8.24 -4.01
CA GLY A 41 -13.07 -7.92 -5.07
C GLY A 41 -12.93 -8.75 -6.35
N GLY A 42 -11.92 -9.63 -6.43
CA GLY A 42 -11.65 -10.48 -7.59
C GLY A 42 -12.40 -11.81 -7.54
N SER A 43 -13.64 -11.82 -8.04
CA SER A 43 -14.45 -12.98 -8.48
C SER A 43 -14.62 -14.16 -7.49
N PRO A 44 -15.82 -14.37 -6.92
CA PRO A 44 -16.29 -15.71 -6.62
C PRO A 44 -16.71 -16.37 -7.94
N THR A 45 -15.85 -17.18 -8.55
CA THR A 45 -16.31 -18.18 -9.51
C THR A 45 -17.05 -19.26 -8.74
N ALA A 46 -18.37 -19.28 -8.90
CA ALA A 46 -19.25 -20.42 -8.65
C ALA A 46 -19.65 -21.03 -9.99
#